data_AF-A0A7S1KA67-F1
#
_entry.id   AF-A0A7S1KA67-F1
#
_cell.length_a   1.000
_cell.length_b   1.000
_cell.length_c   1.000
_cell.angle_alpha   90.00
_cell.angle_beta   90.00
_cell.angle_gamma   90.00
#
_symmetry.space_group_name_H-M   'P 1'
#
loop_
_entity.id
_entity.type
_entity.pdbx_description
1 polymer ?
#
loop_
_entity_poly.entity_id
_entity_poly.type
_entity_poly.pdbx_seq_one_letter_code
_entity_poly.pdbx_strand_id
1 'polypeptide(L)'
;MAIANIKMESELAYDVIAMSRSQQRGLWLSSDALTKAFDATDFDVTKHLGTLQRRHSGGEEQVYVAEDSSVARAIVNYAKDPKLRERVFNLSSQSNQEVESLLVELLSTRQQLAQSRGYQNWNHYSQREGILRQPSQVEGFLSDVLEGLRPGIACELETLSRMKRAVEGGGKGDGLMP
;
A
#
# COMPACT_ATOMS: atom_id res chain seq x y z
N MET A 1 25.27 19.79 19.61
CA MET A 1 24.80 18.44 19.24
C MET A 1 23.33 18.40 18.85
N ALA A 2 22.38 18.88 19.67
CA ALA A 2 20.94 18.76 19.35
C ALA A 2 20.50 19.36 18.00
N ILE A 3 21.05 20.51 17.57
CA ILE A 3 20.69 21.16 16.29
C ILE A 3 21.14 20.31 15.08
N ALA A 4 22.32 19.67 15.17
CA ALA A 4 22.82 18.80 14.10
C ALA A 4 21.92 17.58 13.91
N ASN A 5 21.48 16.96 15.00
CA ASN A 5 20.59 15.79 14.96
C ASN A 5 19.19 16.12 14.42
N ILE A 6 18.66 17.32 14.66
CA ILE A 6 17.38 17.76 14.09
C ILE A 6 17.51 17.91 12.57
N LYS A 7 18.59 18.57 12.10
CA LYS A 7 18.82 18.78 10.69
C LYS A 7 18.97 17.44 9.95
N MET A 8 19.79 16.54 10.51
CA MET A 8 20.00 15.20 9.98
C MET A 8 18.69 14.38 9.93
N GLU A 9 17.85 14.44 10.98
CA GLU A 9 16.55 13.76 10.96
C GLU A 9 15.63 14.28 9.84
N SER A 10 15.61 15.59 9.62
CA SER A 10 14.80 16.19 8.56
C SER A 10 15.30 15.85 7.15
N GLU A 11 16.63 15.79 6.96
CA GLU A 11 17.25 15.39 5.70
C GLU A 11 16.94 13.91 5.40
N LEU A 12 17.16 13.01 6.36
CA LEU A 12 16.84 11.59 6.22
C LEU A 12 15.35 11.34 5.98
N ALA A 13 14.46 12.06 6.67
CA ALA A 13 13.02 11.95 6.44
C ALA A 13 12.63 12.39 5.02
N TYR A 14 13.25 13.45 4.51
CA TYR A 14 13.04 13.90 3.14
C TYR A 14 13.57 12.88 2.13
N ASP A 15 14.76 12.32 2.36
CA ASP A 15 15.38 11.33 1.48
C ASP A 15 14.57 10.03 1.41
N VAL A 16 14.03 9.55 2.54
CA VAL A 16 13.09 8.41 2.55
C VAL A 16 11.88 8.68 1.66
N ILE A 17 11.27 9.87 1.77
CA ILE A 17 10.10 10.24 0.97
C ILE A 17 10.47 10.43 -0.51
N ALA A 18 11.58 11.10 -0.79
CA ALA A 18 12.04 11.39 -2.14
C ALA A 18 12.42 10.09 -2.87
N MET A 19 13.12 9.18 -2.19
CA MET A 19 13.53 7.90 -2.75
C MET A 19 12.33 6.95 -2.93
N SER A 20 11.40 6.94 -1.97
CA SER A 20 10.13 6.24 -2.13
C SER A 20 9.31 6.74 -3.32
N ARG A 21 9.43 8.03 -3.70
CA ARG A 21 8.73 8.61 -4.85
C ARG A 21 9.48 8.48 -6.17
N SER A 22 10.82 8.51 -6.15
CA SER A 22 11.66 8.44 -7.35
C SER A 22 11.72 7.04 -7.94
N GLN A 23 11.58 6.01 -7.10
CA GLN A 23 11.44 4.62 -7.52
C GLN A 23 9.97 4.30 -7.83
N GLN A 24 9.37 5.02 -8.78
CA GLN A 24 8.11 4.58 -9.37
C GLN A 24 8.32 3.20 -10.00
N ARG A 25 7.83 2.18 -9.30
CA ARG A 25 7.77 0.81 -9.78
C ARG A 25 6.53 0.65 -10.65
N GLY A 26 6.59 -0.28 -11.57
CA GLY A 26 5.47 -0.57 -12.43
C GLY A 26 5.70 -1.78 -13.30
N LEU A 27 4.64 -2.22 -13.94
CA LEU A 27 4.64 -3.36 -14.84
C LEU A 27 4.29 -2.93 -16.25
N TRP A 28 5.00 -3.50 -17.20
CA TRP A 28 4.56 -3.53 -18.58
C TRP A 28 3.54 -4.65 -18.74
N LEU A 29 2.32 -4.27 -19.07
CA LEU A 29 1.20 -5.17 -19.30
C LEU A 29 0.73 -5.05 -20.76
N SER A 30 0.32 -6.16 -21.35
CA SER A 30 -0.27 -6.13 -22.70
C SER A 30 -1.58 -5.33 -22.66
N SER A 31 -1.73 -4.40 -23.61
CA SER A 31 -2.93 -3.55 -23.79
C SER A 31 -4.19 -4.42 -23.97
N ASP A 32 -4.03 -5.50 -24.73
CA ASP A 32 -5.04 -6.53 -24.97
C ASP A 32 -5.43 -7.27 -23.69
N ALA A 33 -4.43 -7.68 -22.89
CA ALA A 33 -4.66 -8.38 -21.64
C ALA A 33 -5.38 -7.48 -20.61
N LEU A 34 -5.00 -6.20 -20.55
CA LEU A 34 -5.67 -5.22 -19.71
C LEU A 34 -7.13 -5.03 -20.14
N THR A 35 -7.41 -4.90 -21.42
CA THR A 35 -8.78 -4.71 -21.90
C THR A 35 -9.65 -5.95 -21.63
N LYS A 36 -9.09 -7.16 -21.78
CA LYS A 36 -9.79 -8.43 -21.49
C LYS A 36 -9.99 -8.67 -19.99
N ALA A 37 -9.19 -8.04 -19.13
CA ALA A 37 -9.27 -8.24 -17.69
C ALA A 37 -10.47 -7.50 -17.05
N PHE A 38 -11.11 -6.57 -17.76
CA PHE A 38 -12.22 -5.76 -17.26
C PHE A 38 -13.46 -5.97 -18.13
N ASP A 39 -14.64 -5.95 -17.51
CA ASP A 39 -15.91 -5.89 -18.25
C ASP A 39 -16.19 -4.46 -18.73
N ALA A 40 -16.97 -4.34 -19.81
CA ALA A 40 -17.36 -3.06 -20.39
C ALA A 40 -18.16 -2.15 -19.43
N THR A 41 -18.61 -2.66 -18.28
CA THR A 41 -19.55 -1.98 -17.36
C THR A 41 -18.94 -1.47 -16.05
N ASP A 42 -17.84 -2.05 -15.58
CA ASP A 42 -17.42 -1.88 -14.17
C ASP A 42 -16.36 -0.79 -13.97
N PHE A 43 -15.44 -0.66 -14.93
CA PHE A 43 -14.42 0.38 -14.90
C PHE A 43 -13.86 0.58 -16.30
N ASP A 44 -14.01 1.78 -16.85
CA ASP A 44 -13.50 2.13 -18.17
C ASP A 44 -12.00 2.41 -18.11
N VAL A 45 -11.21 1.33 -18.08
CA VAL A 45 -9.73 1.39 -18.09
C VAL A 45 -9.24 2.19 -19.29
N THR A 46 -9.96 2.14 -20.42
CA THR A 46 -9.52 2.75 -21.68
C THR A 46 -9.37 4.26 -21.59
N LYS A 47 -10.21 4.93 -20.78
CA LYS A 47 -10.07 6.37 -20.47
C LYS A 47 -8.77 6.70 -19.75
N HIS A 48 -8.22 5.76 -18.99
CA HIS A 48 -6.97 5.92 -18.26
C HIS A 48 -5.76 5.40 -19.04
N LEU A 49 -5.94 4.51 -20.03
CA LEU A 49 -4.85 4.02 -20.89
C LEU A 49 -4.27 5.09 -21.83
N GLY A 50 -5.06 6.12 -22.17
CA GLY A 50 -4.64 7.20 -23.07
C GLY A 50 -3.45 8.02 -22.54
N THR A 51 -3.29 8.08 -21.22
CA THR A 51 -2.26 8.88 -20.54
C THR A 51 -1.05 8.07 -20.08
N LEU A 52 -1.07 6.75 -20.26
CA LEU A 52 -0.01 5.87 -19.79
C LEU A 52 1.10 5.73 -20.84
N GLN A 53 2.32 5.46 -20.37
CA GLN A 53 3.46 5.21 -21.24
C GLN A 53 3.24 3.90 -22.02
N ARG A 54 3.56 3.92 -23.31
CA ARG A 54 3.34 2.80 -24.23
C ARG A 54 4.65 2.40 -24.88
N ARG A 55 4.80 1.10 -25.13
CA ARG A 55 5.89 0.56 -25.94
C ARG A 55 5.37 -0.57 -26.82
N HIS A 56 6.01 -0.76 -27.96
CA HIS A 56 5.79 -1.94 -28.80
C HIS A 56 6.92 -2.92 -28.54
N SER A 57 6.56 -4.16 -28.19
CA SER A 57 7.52 -5.23 -27.96
C SER A 57 6.97 -6.52 -28.54
N GLY A 58 7.70 -7.14 -29.47
CA GLY A 58 7.30 -8.41 -30.08
C GLY A 58 6.03 -8.35 -30.94
N GLY A 59 5.64 -7.17 -31.44
CA GLY A 59 4.40 -6.98 -32.21
C GLY A 59 3.16 -6.67 -31.37
N GLU A 60 3.28 -6.63 -30.04
CA GLU A 60 2.19 -6.26 -29.13
C GLU A 60 2.40 -4.88 -28.51
N GLU A 61 1.30 -4.14 -28.33
CA GLU A 61 1.27 -2.90 -27.56
C GLU A 61 1.26 -3.23 -26.07
N GLN A 62 2.25 -2.69 -25.35
CA GLN A 62 2.35 -2.79 -23.90
C GLN A 62 2.20 -1.42 -23.27
N VAL A 63 1.46 -1.38 -22.17
CA VAL A 63 1.21 -0.18 -21.36
C VAL A 63 1.93 -0.33 -20.03
N TYR A 64 2.60 0.73 -19.59
CA TYR A 64 3.22 0.80 -18.28
C TYR A 64 2.17 1.19 -17.23
N VAL A 65 2.00 0.33 -16.24
CA VAL A 65 1.14 0.56 -15.08
C VAL A 65 2.03 0.80 -13.87
N ALA A 66 2.08 2.04 -13.40
CA ALA A 66 2.77 2.40 -12.17
C ALA A 66 2.02 1.85 -10.94
N GLU A 67 2.76 1.42 -9.92
CA GLU A 67 2.25 0.81 -8.69
C GLU A 67 1.22 1.67 -7.96
N ASP A 68 1.46 2.98 -7.88
CA ASP A 68 0.62 3.97 -7.19
C ASP A 68 -0.50 4.54 -8.07
N SER A 69 -0.63 4.06 -9.31
CA SER A 69 -1.61 4.60 -10.26
C SER A 69 -3.05 4.18 -9.91
N SER A 70 -4.00 5.01 -10.35
CA SER A 70 -5.43 4.64 -10.32
C SER A 70 -5.71 3.36 -11.10
N VAL A 71 -4.92 3.07 -12.14
CA VAL A 71 -5.04 1.85 -12.95
C VAL A 71 -4.59 0.62 -12.17
N ALA A 72 -3.48 0.68 -11.43
CA ALA A 72 -3.07 -0.41 -10.55
C ALA A 72 -4.14 -0.73 -9.50
N ARG A 73 -4.72 0.32 -8.89
CA ARG A 73 -5.84 0.16 -7.94
C ARG A 73 -7.08 -0.44 -8.59
N ALA A 74 -7.42 -0.01 -9.80
CA ALA A 74 -8.54 -0.57 -10.53
C ALA A 74 -8.32 -2.05 -10.89
N ILE A 75 -7.09 -2.44 -11.24
CA ILE A 75 -6.75 -3.83 -11.49
C ILE A 75 -6.99 -4.66 -10.22
N VAL A 76 -6.44 -4.24 -9.08
CA VAL A 76 -6.59 -4.98 -7.82
C VAL A 76 -8.06 -5.12 -7.39
N ASN A 77 -8.90 -4.11 -7.66
CA ASN A 77 -10.29 -4.11 -7.21
C ASN A 77 -11.27 -4.80 -8.17
N TYR A 78 -11.05 -4.66 -9.48
CA TYR A 78 -12.09 -4.99 -10.49
C TYR A 78 -11.63 -5.98 -11.57
N ALA A 79 -10.33 -6.21 -11.76
CA ALA A 79 -9.89 -7.13 -12.80
C ALA A 79 -10.38 -8.55 -12.48
N LYS A 80 -10.92 -9.28 -13.46
CA LYS A 80 -11.41 -10.66 -13.28
C LYS A 80 -10.28 -11.66 -13.04
N ASP A 81 -9.14 -11.46 -13.69
CA ASP A 81 -8.00 -12.36 -13.61
C ASP A 81 -7.32 -12.29 -12.22
N PRO A 82 -7.45 -13.33 -11.37
CA PRO A 82 -6.84 -13.34 -10.04
C PRO A 82 -5.30 -13.26 -10.09
N LYS A 83 -4.66 -13.80 -11.13
CA LYS A 83 -3.21 -13.76 -11.27
C LYS A 83 -2.73 -12.35 -11.60
N LEU A 84 -3.50 -11.61 -12.41
CA LEU A 84 -3.22 -10.22 -12.68
C LEU A 84 -3.37 -9.35 -11.42
N ARG A 85 -4.45 -9.56 -10.65
CA ARG A 85 -4.65 -8.87 -9.35
C ARG A 85 -3.49 -9.13 -8.41
N GLU A 86 -3.12 -10.39 -8.23
CA GLU A 86 -1.99 -10.80 -7.38
C GLU A 86 -0.67 -10.18 -7.84
N ARG A 87 -0.38 -10.24 -9.15
CA ARG A 87 0.85 -9.68 -9.73
C ARG A 87 0.97 -8.17 -9.50
N VAL A 88 -0.13 -7.43 -9.66
CA VAL A 88 -0.16 -5.97 -9.40
C VAL A 88 -0.11 -5.67 -7.90
N PHE A 89 -0.85 -6.41 -7.08
CA PHE A 89 -0.81 -6.28 -5.62
C PHE A 89 0.61 -6.48 -5.07
N ASN A 90 1.30 -7.51 -5.56
CA ASN A 90 2.65 -7.83 -5.13
C ASN A 90 3.68 -6.77 -5.49
N LEU A 91 3.44 -5.90 -6.50
CA LEU A 91 4.32 -4.76 -6.75
C LEU A 91 4.42 -3.86 -5.52
N SER A 92 3.27 -3.59 -4.90
CA SER A 92 3.17 -2.71 -3.72
C SER A 92 3.70 -3.32 -2.43
N SER A 93 3.88 -4.64 -2.42
CA SER A 93 4.34 -5.39 -1.25
C SER A 93 5.84 -5.71 -1.30
N GLN A 94 6.54 -5.36 -2.40
CA GLN A 94 7.97 -5.65 -2.51
C GLN A 94 8.78 -4.66 -1.68
N SER A 95 9.61 -5.18 -0.78
CA SER A 95 10.56 -4.38 -0.03
C SER A 95 11.58 -3.68 -0.95
N ASN A 96 12.14 -2.61 -0.42
CA ASN A 96 13.22 -1.87 -1.03
C ASN A 96 14.34 -1.71 0.00
N GLN A 97 15.44 -2.40 -0.22
CA GLN A 97 16.56 -2.45 0.72
C GLN A 97 17.18 -1.08 0.99
N GLU A 98 17.20 -0.18 -0.01
CA GLU A 98 17.73 1.17 0.15
C GLU A 98 16.80 2.00 1.06
N VAL A 99 15.49 1.93 0.83
CA VAL A 99 14.49 2.62 1.67
C VAL A 99 14.49 2.05 3.08
N GLU A 100 14.58 0.74 3.24
CA GLU A 100 14.70 0.08 4.54
C GLU A 100 15.95 0.53 5.29
N SER A 101 17.08 0.65 4.61
CA SER A 101 18.34 1.11 5.22
C SER A 101 18.22 2.55 5.72
N LEU A 102 17.66 3.45 4.90
CA LEU A 102 17.40 4.83 5.33
C LEU A 102 16.40 4.91 6.49
N LEU A 103 15.36 4.06 6.51
CA LEU A 103 14.42 4.00 7.62
C LEU A 103 15.10 3.59 8.92
N VAL A 104 16.01 2.62 8.88
CA VAL A 104 16.80 2.21 10.06
C VAL A 104 17.68 3.36 10.55
N GLU A 105 18.35 4.07 9.64
CA GLU A 105 19.17 5.23 9.99
C GLU A 105 18.34 6.36 10.61
N LEU A 106 17.17 6.64 10.03
CA LEU A 106 16.21 7.62 10.55
C LEU A 106 15.74 7.25 11.96
N LEU A 107 15.39 5.99 12.20
CA LEU A 107 14.96 5.51 13.52
C LEU A 107 16.08 5.62 14.56
N SER A 108 17.32 5.28 14.19
CA SER A 108 18.50 5.45 15.05
C SER A 108 18.71 6.93 15.41
N THR A 109 18.64 7.82 14.43
CA THR A 109 18.82 9.27 14.59
C THR A 109 17.75 9.86 15.51
N ARG A 110 16.49 9.45 15.32
CA ARG A 110 15.37 9.80 16.21
C ARG A 110 15.60 9.35 17.64
N GLN A 111 16.10 8.12 17.84
CA GLN A 111 16.41 7.62 19.17
C GLN A 111 17.51 8.44 19.85
N GLN A 112 18.59 8.76 19.15
CA GLN A 112 19.66 9.62 19.67
C GLN A 112 19.15 11.03 20.01
N LEU A 113 18.28 11.59 19.16
CA LEU A 113 17.68 12.89 19.37
C LEU A 113 16.81 12.92 20.64
N ALA A 114 16.01 11.89 20.88
CA ALA A 114 15.22 11.77 22.10
C ALA A 114 16.10 11.68 23.36
N GLN A 115 17.13 10.83 23.34
CA GLN A 115 18.07 10.67 24.45
C GLN A 115 18.82 11.96 24.76
N SER A 116 19.25 12.70 23.73
CA SER A 116 19.94 13.99 23.89
C SER A 116 19.08 15.06 24.59
N ARG A 117 17.75 14.87 24.60
CA ARG A 117 16.77 15.75 25.25
C ARG A 117 16.25 15.19 26.58
N GLY A 118 16.83 14.08 27.07
CA GLY A 118 16.45 13.47 28.34
C GLY A 118 15.22 12.55 28.28
N TYR A 119 14.75 12.18 27.09
CA TYR A 119 13.65 11.24 26.92
C TYR A 119 14.17 9.81 26.76
N GLN A 120 13.41 8.82 27.27
CA GLN A 120 13.78 7.41 27.20
C GLN A 120 13.89 6.91 25.75
N ASN A 121 12.95 7.30 24.91
CA ASN A 121 12.91 6.93 23.50
C ASN A 121 12.15 7.97 22.66
N TRP A 122 12.18 7.79 21.34
CA TRP A 122 11.49 8.68 20.41
C TRP A 122 9.97 8.76 20.64
N ASN A 123 9.32 7.67 21.07
CA ASN A 123 7.88 7.68 21.30
C ASN A 123 7.51 8.65 22.44
N HIS A 124 8.26 8.66 23.55
CA HIS A 124 8.06 9.62 24.63
C HIS A 124 8.33 11.06 24.18
N TYR A 125 9.37 11.26 23.37
CA TYR A 125 9.70 12.60 22.87
C TYR A 125 8.64 13.13 21.89
N SER A 126 8.15 12.29 20.97
CA SER A 126 7.19 12.68 19.94
C SER A 126 5.77 12.90 20.49
N GLN A 127 5.38 12.17 21.54
CA GLN A 127 4.07 12.30 22.17
C GLN A 127 3.95 13.44 23.18
N ARG A 128 5.03 14.17 23.49
CA ARG A 128 5.03 15.20 24.55
C ARG A 128 3.93 16.27 24.39
N GLU A 129 3.61 16.64 23.14
CA GLU A 129 2.55 17.60 22.79
C GLU A 129 1.25 16.92 22.32
N GLY A 130 1.23 15.59 22.26
CA GLY A 130 0.08 14.81 21.82
C GLY A 130 -1.00 14.76 22.90
N ILE A 131 -2.25 14.54 22.47
CA ILE A 131 -3.40 14.39 23.38
C ILE A 131 -3.16 13.24 24.36
N LEU A 132 -2.62 12.13 23.86
CA LEU A 132 -2.39 10.91 24.64
C LEU A 132 -1.05 10.88 25.38
N ARG A 133 -0.23 11.96 25.36
CA ARG A 133 1.01 12.29 26.12
C ARG A 133 2.04 11.20 26.44
N GLN A 134 1.62 9.99 26.82
CA GLN A 134 2.43 8.81 27.10
C GLN A 134 2.25 7.73 26.01
N PRO A 135 3.33 7.05 25.59
CA PRO A 135 3.24 5.95 24.64
C PRO A 135 2.28 4.83 25.07
N SER A 136 2.22 4.51 26.36
CA SER A 136 1.33 3.48 26.90
C SER A 136 -0.16 3.77 26.69
N GLN A 137 -0.55 5.05 26.65
CA GLN A 137 -1.93 5.45 26.39
C GLN A 137 -2.29 5.27 24.91
N VAL A 138 -1.32 5.46 24.00
CA VAL A 138 -1.47 5.14 22.58
C VAL A 138 -1.62 3.63 22.39
N GLU A 139 -0.78 2.84 23.03
CA GLU A 139 -0.83 1.37 22.98
C GLU A 139 -2.17 0.84 23.51
N GLY A 140 -2.64 1.35 24.65
CA GLY A 140 -3.93 1.00 25.22
C GLY A 140 -5.09 1.33 24.27
N PHE A 141 -5.13 2.55 23.75
CA PHE A 141 -6.15 2.97 22.79
C PHE A 141 -6.19 2.08 21.54
N LEU A 142 -5.03 1.80 20.94
CA LEU A 142 -4.96 0.94 19.75
C LEU A 142 -5.37 -0.51 20.06
N SER A 143 -5.06 -1.00 21.26
CA SER A 143 -5.45 -2.33 21.71
C SER A 143 -6.98 -2.42 21.88
N ASP A 144 -7.58 -1.45 22.56
CA ASP A 144 -9.03 -1.40 22.78
C ASP A 144 -9.79 -1.32 21.45
N VAL A 145 -9.31 -0.49 20.51
CA VAL A 145 -9.88 -0.38 19.15
C VAL A 145 -9.77 -1.71 18.42
N LEU A 146 -8.61 -2.37 18.46
CA LEU A 146 -8.43 -3.67 17.80
C LEU A 146 -9.35 -4.73 18.40
N GLU A 147 -9.48 -4.78 19.72
CA GLU A 147 -10.37 -5.72 20.41
C GLU A 147 -11.85 -5.48 20.05
N GLY A 148 -12.28 -4.22 19.97
CA GLY A 148 -13.63 -3.85 19.55
C GLY A 148 -13.92 -4.20 18.08
N LEU A 149 -12.94 -4.09 17.19
CA LEU A 149 -13.10 -4.36 15.75
C LEU A 149 -13.01 -5.85 15.39
N ARG A 150 -12.31 -6.67 16.19
CA ARG A 150 -12.06 -8.10 15.90
C ARG A 150 -13.31 -8.89 15.48
N PRO A 151 -14.46 -8.81 16.20
CA PRO A 151 -15.65 -9.57 15.81
C PRO A 151 -16.21 -9.14 14.44
N GLY A 152 -16.20 -7.84 14.16
CA GLY A 152 -16.64 -7.29 12.88
C GLY A 152 -15.74 -7.75 11.74
N ILE A 153 -14.42 -7.65 11.91
CA ILE A 153 -13.43 -8.11 10.93
C ILE A 153 -13.61 -9.61 10.65
N ALA A 154 -13.81 -10.43 11.68
CA ALA A 154 -14.04 -11.87 11.49
C ALA A 154 -15.30 -12.16 10.66
N CYS A 155 -16.40 -11.44 10.92
CA CYS A 155 -17.64 -11.57 10.16
C CYS A 155 -17.49 -11.14 8.69
N GLU A 156 -16.79 -10.03 8.45
CA GLU A 156 -16.50 -9.55 7.09
C GLU A 156 -15.63 -10.55 6.32
N LEU A 157 -14.56 -11.06 6.93
CA LEU A 157 -13.68 -12.04 6.31
C LEU A 157 -14.40 -13.36 5.99
N GLU A 158 -15.31 -13.82 6.86
CA GLU A 158 -16.14 -14.99 6.60
C GLU A 158 -17.07 -14.75 5.40
N THR A 159 -17.68 -13.56 5.33
CA THR A 159 -18.55 -13.16 4.22
C THR A 159 -17.79 -13.10 2.90
N LEU A 160 -16.64 -12.43 2.87
CA LEU A 160 -15.76 -12.39 1.70
C LEU A 160 -15.29 -13.79 1.26
N SER A 161 -14.97 -14.66 2.23
CA SER A 161 -14.57 -16.05 1.95
C SER A 161 -15.71 -16.89 1.35
N ARG A 162 -16.96 -16.66 1.80
CA ARG A 162 -18.15 -17.28 1.19
C ARG A 162 -18.38 -16.78 -0.23
N MET A 163 -18.30 -15.46 -0.45
CA MET A 163 -18.46 -14.85 -1.78
C MET A 163 -17.40 -15.35 -2.76
N LYS A 164 -16.13 -15.40 -2.35
CA LYS A 164 -15.05 -15.94 -3.18
C LYS A 164 -15.31 -17.39 -3.60
N ARG A 165 -15.70 -18.25 -2.65
CA ARG A 165 -16.05 -19.66 -2.94
C ARG A 165 -17.26 -19.79 -3.86
N ALA A 166 -18.27 -18.93 -3.73
CA ALA A 166 -19.42 -18.94 -4.61
C ALA A 166 -19.04 -18.57 -6.06
N VAL A 167 -18.13 -17.61 -6.24
CA VAL A 167 -17.60 -17.25 -7.57
C VAL A 167 -16.75 -18.37 -8.17
N GLU A 168 -15.92 -19.05 -7.36
CA GLU A 168 -15.07 -20.17 -7.82
C GLU A 168 -15.85 -21.47 -8.06
N GLY A 169 -16.93 -21.71 -7.31
CA GLY A 169 -17.81 -22.88 -7.44
C GLY A 169 -18.97 -22.70 -8.43
N GLY A 170 -19.30 -21.46 -8.79
CA GLY A 170 -20.43 -21.07 -9.65
C GLY A 170 -20.25 -21.31 -11.15
N GLY A 171 -19.43 -22.28 -11.55
CA GLY A 171 -19.35 -22.77 -12.93
C GLY A 171 -20.62 -23.48 -13.43
N LYS A 172 -21.67 -23.58 -12.61
CA LYS A 172 -23.02 -24.02 -12.99
C LYS A 172 -24.03 -23.61 -11.91
N GLY A 173 -25.06 -22.85 -12.29
CA GLY A 173 -26.34 -22.80 -11.56
C GLY A 173 -26.69 -21.45 -10.95
N ASP A 174 -27.54 -20.74 -11.70
CA ASP A 174 -28.64 -19.88 -11.29
C ASP A 174 -28.42 -18.75 -10.29
N GLY A 175 -28.73 -17.54 -10.79
CA GLY A 175 -28.72 -16.31 -10.03
C GLY A 175 -29.69 -16.35 -8.88
N LEU A 176 -29.26 -15.74 -7.78
CA LEU A 176 -30.10 -15.24 -6.71
C LEU A 176 -29.33 -14.08 -6.06
N MET A 177 -29.70 -12.85 -6.43
CA MET A 177 -29.62 -11.71 -5.53
C MET A 177 -30.85 -11.70 -4.64
N PRO A 178 -30.71 -11.21 -3.41
CA PRO A 178 -31.55 -10.12 -2.93
C PRO A 178 -30.82 -8.77 -3.03
#